data_AF-A0A7J7RIB2-F1
#
_entry.id   AF-A0A7J7RIB2-F1
#
_cell.length_a   1.000
_cell.length_b   1.000
_cell.length_c   1.000
_cell.angle_alpha   90.00
_cell.angle_beta   90.00
_cell.angle_gamma   90.00
#
_symmetry.space_group_name_H-M   'P 1'
#
loop_
_entity.id
_entity.type
_entity.pdbx_description
1 polymer ?
#
loop_
_entity_poly.entity_id
_entity_poly.type
_entity_poly.pdbx_seq_one_letter_code
_entity_poly.pdbx_strand_id
1 'polypeptide(L)'
;MDSGSSSAQELPERLWPCPRGPGAQGQHLLSSLAPAHTLARVIRPCYGPHGRQKLLVTASGDTVLTGYATAILGALELEHPAARLLRDAALGQAEHSGDGTAFVLLLAEALLAQAERLLLAGLPRAQLREAYARATAETLALLPSLAIRSLGPLEDPFWVLYSVMNTHTLSGTEYLTMLVAQACGAAQELDGSFHPERVGVCTLPGGHLEDSCLLPGLAVFGKPCGQVTLVPRGARVALFACTFGLANPNAPATARLSSPADLAKFRKGSEQLIDKQVAQLATADINVAVVWGEVEAKTLMQADKYGIMVIQVEARRQLVYLSEVLGTPLMPYLIPPLEPGRCQRVYKQELGDGLAVVFEWQCQDAPALTLVFRGATTEGLRAAEQAAHQGIEAFRQLCQDPRLLPGAGATEMALATILSEKGTRLEGPDGPVFQAFAQALQSLPATLADNAGLSVSNVMAEMNAAHQAGGFLAGVGDEGIINVAQEEVWDTLITKAQGLQAVADVAIQLATVDEIIVAKESSTRQPDSNPKPPKAKKRPSPLGEKVP
;
A
#
# COMPACT_ATOMS: atom_id res chain seq x y z
N MET A 1 -9.60 -22.32 55.34
CA MET A 1 -10.37 -23.47 54.82
C MET A 1 -11.10 -22.98 53.57
N ASP A 2 -10.40 -22.47 52.54
CA ASP A 2 -9.46 -23.16 51.63
C ASP A 2 -10.10 -24.41 51.02
N SER A 3 -10.13 -24.66 49.72
CA SER A 3 -9.66 -23.94 48.54
C SER A 3 -10.04 -24.82 47.34
N GLY A 4 -10.53 -24.27 46.23
CA GLY A 4 -10.72 -25.08 45.03
C GLY A 4 -11.52 -24.42 43.91
N SER A 5 -10.92 -23.47 43.21
CA SER A 5 -11.29 -23.24 41.80
C SER A 5 -10.01 -22.96 41.02
N SER A 6 -9.47 -24.01 40.42
CA SER A 6 -8.40 -23.92 39.43
C SER A 6 -8.86 -23.05 38.27
N SER A 7 -8.08 -22.02 37.95
CA SER A 7 -8.18 -21.33 36.66
C SER A 7 -7.81 -22.32 35.56
N ALA A 8 -8.80 -22.96 34.94
CA ALA A 8 -8.59 -23.67 33.70
C ALA A 8 -8.23 -22.62 32.64
N GLN A 9 -6.97 -22.63 32.18
CA GLN A 9 -6.63 -22.01 30.90
C GLN A 9 -7.49 -22.73 29.85
N GLU A 10 -8.42 -22.01 29.22
CA GLU A 10 -9.20 -22.55 28.13
C GLU A 10 -8.24 -22.98 27.01
N LEU A 11 -8.33 -24.25 26.63
CA LEU A 11 -7.53 -24.82 25.54
C LEU A 11 -7.91 -24.11 24.23
N PRO A 12 -6.95 -23.89 23.31
CA PRO A 12 -7.23 -23.29 22.01
C PRO A 12 -8.38 -24.02 21.30
N GLU A 13 -9.41 -23.28 20.89
CA GLU A 13 -10.53 -23.84 20.15
C GLU A 13 -10.15 -24.02 18.67
N ARG A 14 -10.53 -25.17 18.11
CA ARG A 14 -10.38 -25.43 16.67
C ARG A 14 -11.35 -24.54 15.92
N LEU A 15 -10.88 -23.80 14.93
CA LEU A 15 -11.75 -22.99 14.06
C LEU A 15 -12.71 -23.85 13.21
N TRP A 16 -12.51 -25.18 13.13
CA TRP A 16 -13.43 -26.09 12.47
C TRP A 16 -13.25 -27.54 12.97
N PRO A 17 -14.32 -28.33 13.20
CA PRO A 17 -14.17 -29.76 13.48
C PRO A 17 -13.93 -30.53 12.16
N CYS A 18 -12.79 -31.21 12.01
CA CYS A 18 -12.61 -32.21 10.96
C CYS A 18 -13.53 -33.41 11.23
N PRO A 19 -14.56 -33.69 10.42
CA PRO A 19 -15.39 -34.87 10.62
C PRO A 19 -14.74 -36.06 9.92
N ARG A 20 -14.19 -37.01 10.70
CA ARG A 20 -13.96 -38.38 10.20
C ARG A 20 -15.31 -39.11 10.16
N GLY A 21 -16.15 -38.80 9.17
CA GLY A 21 -17.47 -39.42 9.00
C GLY A 21 -17.92 -39.44 7.52
N PRO A 22 -18.56 -40.53 7.04
CA PRO A 22 -18.83 -40.76 5.62
C PRO A 22 -20.12 -40.05 5.16
N GLY A 23 -20.17 -38.72 5.26
CA GLY A 23 -21.38 -37.95 4.92
C GLY A 23 -21.25 -36.43 4.77
N ALA A 24 -20.04 -35.86 4.74
CA ALA A 24 -19.86 -34.42 4.55
C ALA A 24 -19.70 -34.09 3.05
N GLN A 25 -20.78 -33.76 2.36
CA GLN A 25 -20.72 -33.16 1.03
C GLN A 25 -20.18 -31.73 1.13
N GLY A 26 -19.00 -31.51 0.55
CA GLY A 26 -18.50 -30.18 0.17
C GLY A 26 -17.64 -29.43 1.19
N GLN A 27 -16.66 -30.08 1.84
CA GLN A 27 -15.65 -29.37 2.64
C GLN A 27 -14.28 -29.48 1.97
N HIS A 28 -13.67 -28.33 1.70
CA HIS A 28 -12.31 -28.23 1.18
C HIS A 28 -11.33 -28.98 2.11
N LEU A 29 -10.45 -29.80 1.53
CA LEU A 29 -9.40 -30.52 2.25
C LEU A 29 -8.36 -29.53 2.81
N LEU A 30 -8.17 -28.41 2.11
CA LEU A 30 -7.38 -27.29 2.57
C LEU A 30 -8.28 -26.27 3.25
N SER A 31 -8.18 -26.15 4.57
CA SER A 31 -8.90 -25.11 5.34
C SER A 31 -8.54 -23.68 4.91
N SER A 32 -7.41 -23.51 4.23
CA SER A 32 -6.91 -22.25 3.67
C SER A 32 -7.56 -21.84 2.35
N LEU A 33 -8.15 -22.78 1.59
CA LEU A 33 -8.63 -22.51 0.24
C LEU A 33 -9.92 -21.68 0.20
N ALA A 34 -10.91 -21.98 1.04
CA ALA A 34 -12.17 -21.18 1.06
C ALA A 34 -11.94 -19.69 1.39
N PRO A 35 -11.11 -19.32 2.39
CA PRO A 35 -10.70 -17.94 2.63
C PRO A 35 -9.94 -17.33 1.45
N ALA A 36 -8.99 -18.07 0.86
CA ALA A 36 -8.23 -17.62 -0.30
C ALA A 36 -9.14 -17.33 -1.50
N HIS A 37 -10.05 -18.25 -1.80
CA HIS A 37 -11.05 -18.12 -2.86
C HIS A 37 -11.98 -16.93 -2.64
N THR A 38 -12.40 -16.70 -1.39
CA THR A 38 -13.23 -15.54 -1.04
C THR A 38 -12.50 -14.24 -1.32
N LEU A 39 -11.24 -14.13 -0.92
CA LEU A 39 -10.42 -12.95 -1.16
C LEU A 39 -10.14 -12.75 -2.66
N ALA A 40 -9.80 -13.83 -3.38
CA ALA A 40 -9.61 -13.81 -4.81
C ALA A 40 -10.87 -13.37 -5.56
N ARG A 41 -12.06 -13.81 -5.13
CA ARG A 41 -13.33 -13.39 -5.73
C ARG A 41 -13.60 -11.88 -5.58
N VAL A 42 -13.12 -11.26 -4.50
CA VAL A 42 -13.21 -9.80 -4.31
C VAL A 42 -12.30 -9.07 -5.29
N ILE A 43 -11.07 -9.55 -5.46
CA ILE A 43 -10.02 -8.89 -6.25
C ILE A 43 -10.08 -9.21 -7.75
N ARG A 44 -10.53 -10.41 -8.14
CA ARG A 44 -10.55 -10.89 -9.54
C ARG A 44 -11.20 -9.90 -10.53
N PRO A 45 -12.36 -9.27 -10.22
CA PRO A 45 -12.96 -8.30 -11.12
C PRO A 45 -12.17 -7.00 -11.31
N CYS A 46 -11.12 -6.77 -10.51
CA CYS A 46 -10.26 -5.59 -10.57
C CYS A 46 -8.99 -5.82 -11.42
N TYR A 47 -8.73 -7.04 -11.89
CA TYR A 47 -7.46 -7.37 -12.53
C TYR A 47 -7.41 -6.97 -14.01
N GLY A 48 -6.36 -6.26 -14.43
CA GLY A 48 -6.16 -5.81 -15.80
C GLY A 48 -6.84 -4.47 -16.13
N PRO A 49 -6.61 -3.90 -17.33
CA PRO A 49 -7.02 -2.55 -17.74
C PRO A 49 -8.52 -2.29 -17.63
N HIS A 50 -9.34 -3.31 -17.92
CA HIS A 50 -10.80 -3.28 -17.79
C HIS A 50 -11.30 -3.64 -16.37
N GLY A 51 -10.40 -3.57 -15.39
CA GLY A 51 -10.66 -3.87 -13.99
C GLY A 51 -11.67 -2.92 -13.37
N ARG A 52 -12.70 -3.48 -12.73
CA ARG A 52 -13.78 -2.73 -12.07
C ARG A 52 -13.33 -2.18 -10.72
N GLN A 53 -13.80 -0.98 -10.39
CA GLN A 53 -13.55 -0.37 -9.09
C GLN A 53 -14.49 -0.93 -8.00
N LYS A 54 -14.05 -0.87 -6.74
CA LYS A 54 -14.80 -1.22 -5.55
C LYS A 54 -15.07 0.02 -4.71
N LEU A 55 -16.29 0.15 -4.21
CA LEU A 55 -16.65 1.12 -3.18
C LEU A 55 -16.53 0.43 -1.82
N LEU A 56 -15.54 0.84 -1.04
CA LEU A 56 -15.23 0.30 0.28
C LEU A 56 -15.74 1.28 1.34
N VAL A 57 -16.32 0.74 2.42
CA VAL A 57 -16.64 1.51 3.61
C VAL A 57 -15.74 1.00 4.72
N THR A 58 -14.84 1.86 5.18
CA THR A 58 -13.89 1.54 6.26
C THR A 58 -14.60 1.49 7.61
N ALA A 59 -13.96 0.90 8.62
CA ALA A 59 -14.51 0.86 9.99
C ALA A 59 -14.67 2.27 10.61
N SER A 60 -13.90 3.26 10.15
CA SER A 60 -14.06 4.67 10.53
C SER A 60 -15.27 5.35 9.88
N GLY A 61 -15.92 4.71 8.91
CA GLY A 61 -17.05 5.25 8.14
C GLY A 61 -16.64 5.99 6.86
N ASP A 62 -15.33 6.05 6.55
CA ASP A 62 -14.84 6.66 5.31
C ASP A 62 -15.11 5.77 4.11
N THR A 63 -15.65 6.37 3.05
CA THR A 63 -15.90 5.71 1.77
C THR A 63 -14.70 5.86 0.84
N VAL A 64 -14.16 4.76 0.33
CA VAL A 64 -13.02 4.73 -0.59
C VAL A 64 -13.42 4.00 -1.87
N LEU A 65 -13.44 4.71 -3.00
CA LEU A 65 -13.58 4.10 -4.33
C LEU A 65 -12.19 3.80 -4.90
N THR A 66 -11.91 2.54 -5.23
CA THR A 66 -10.60 2.12 -5.77
C THR A 66 -10.68 0.80 -6.54
N GLY A 67 -9.92 0.67 -7.63
CA GLY A 67 -9.68 -0.60 -8.31
C GLY A 67 -8.41 -1.32 -7.85
N TYR A 68 -7.52 -0.62 -7.16
CA TYR A 68 -6.20 -1.15 -6.83
C TYR A 68 -6.27 -2.15 -5.68
N ALA A 69 -5.71 -3.35 -5.92
CA ALA A 69 -5.74 -4.43 -4.94
C ALA A 69 -5.03 -4.05 -3.62
N THR A 70 -3.96 -3.25 -3.66
CA THR A 70 -3.25 -2.77 -2.47
C THR A 70 -4.17 -1.98 -1.53
N ALA A 71 -4.92 -1.03 -2.08
CA ALA A 71 -5.86 -0.21 -1.33
C ALA A 71 -7.04 -1.05 -0.79
N ILE A 72 -7.55 -1.99 -1.60
CA ILE A 72 -8.62 -2.89 -1.17
C ILE A 72 -8.14 -3.76 0.00
N LEU A 73 -6.98 -4.40 -0.14
CA LEU A 73 -6.42 -5.30 0.87
C LEU A 73 -6.03 -4.57 2.16
N GLY A 74 -5.55 -3.32 2.07
CA GLY A 74 -5.25 -2.50 3.23
C GLY A 74 -6.49 -2.04 4.01
N ALA A 75 -7.63 -1.87 3.34
CA ALA A 75 -8.89 -1.47 3.96
C ALA A 75 -9.69 -2.65 4.54
N LEU A 76 -9.42 -3.89 4.13
CA LEU A 76 -10.13 -5.07 4.59
C LEU A 76 -9.63 -5.57 5.95
N GLU A 77 -10.54 -5.69 6.91
CA GLU A 77 -10.31 -6.35 8.19
C GLU A 77 -10.53 -7.87 8.04
N LEU A 78 -9.42 -8.62 7.96
CA LEU A 78 -9.45 -10.07 7.76
C LEU A 78 -9.27 -10.81 9.08
N GLU A 79 -10.27 -11.62 9.46
CA GLU A 79 -10.20 -12.47 10.65
C GLU A 79 -9.40 -13.76 10.40
N HIS A 80 -9.58 -14.37 9.22
CA HIS A 80 -9.00 -15.69 8.94
C HIS A 80 -7.48 -15.62 8.72
N PRO A 81 -6.66 -16.42 9.42
CA PRO A 81 -5.20 -16.33 9.37
C PRO A 81 -4.62 -16.63 7.98
N ALA A 82 -5.20 -17.59 7.23
CA ALA A 82 -4.76 -17.83 5.85
C ALA A 82 -5.01 -16.64 4.91
N ALA A 83 -6.12 -15.92 5.09
CA ALA A 83 -6.42 -14.73 4.30
C ALA A 83 -5.49 -13.57 4.68
N ARG A 84 -5.15 -13.43 5.97
CA ARG A 84 -4.12 -12.48 6.44
C ARG A 84 -2.76 -12.77 5.83
N LEU A 85 -2.32 -14.03 5.83
CA LEU A 85 -1.04 -14.42 5.24
C LEU A 85 -0.99 -14.11 3.73
N LEU A 86 -2.06 -14.39 2.98
CA LEU A 86 -2.16 -14.03 1.56
C LEU A 86 -2.14 -12.52 1.34
N ARG A 87 -2.86 -11.77 2.17
CA ARG A 87 -2.86 -10.30 2.14
C ARG A 87 -1.45 -9.77 2.38
N ASP A 88 -0.77 -10.28 3.40
CA ASP A 88 0.55 -9.80 3.79
C ASP A 88 1.60 -10.13 2.71
N ALA A 89 1.51 -11.30 2.05
CA ALA A 89 2.33 -11.62 0.88
C ALA A 89 2.07 -10.68 -0.31
N ALA A 90 0.80 -10.36 -0.60
CA ALA A 90 0.43 -9.47 -1.69
C ALA A 90 0.79 -8.00 -1.42
N LEU A 91 0.70 -7.55 -0.16
CA LEU A 91 1.16 -6.21 0.26
C LEU A 91 2.69 -6.13 0.28
N GLY A 92 3.38 -7.18 0.72
CA GLY A 92 4.84 -7.27 0.63
C GLY A 92 5.32 -7.17 -0.82
N GLN A 93 4.62 -7.77 -1.78
CA GLN A 93 4.90 -7.58 -3.21
C GLN A 93 4.78 -6.11 -3.64
N ALA A 94 3.75 -5.40 -3.17
CA ALA A 94 3.59 -3.97 -3.48
C ALA A 94 4.71 -3.11 -2.88
N GLU A 95 5.16 -3.44 -1.67
CA GLU A 95 6.24 -2.72 -1.00
C GLU A 95 7.59 -2.88 -1.74
N HIS A 96 7.85 -4.04 -2.34
CA HIS A 96 9.11 -4.34 -3.01
C HIS A 96 9.12 -4.00 -4.50
N SER A 97 8.00 -4.16 -5.20
CA SER A 97 7.91 -4.03 -6.66
C SER A 97 6.93 -2.95 -7.12
N GLY A 98 6.17 -2.33 -6.22
CA GLY A 98 5.14 -1.32 -6.55
C GLY A 98 3.88 -1.86 -7.23
N ASP A 99 3.96 -3.06 -7.80
CA ASP A 99 2.91 -3.68 -8.60
C ASP A 99 2.89 -5.21 -8.43
N GLY A 100 1.84 -5.86 -8.95
CA GLY A 100 1.69 -7.32 -8.95
C GLY A 100 0.88 -7.86 -7.77
N THR A 101 0.25 -7.01 -6.95
CA THR A 101 -0.55 -7.44 -5.79
C THR A 101 -1.72 -8.34 -6.17
N ALA A 102 -2.48 -7.96 -7.21
CA ALA A 102 -3.59 -8.77 -7.70
C ALA A 102 -3.08 -10.07 -8.33
N PHE A 103 -1.99 -10.01 -9.09
CA PHE A 103 -1.31 -11.16 -9.69
C PHE A 103 -0.94 -12.20 -8.62
N VAL A 104 -0.27 -11.77 -7.54
CA VAL A 104 0.14 -12.68 -6.45
C VAL A 104 -1.06 -13.37 -5.83
N LEU A 105 -2.12 -12.61 -5.56
CA LEU A 105 -3.29 -13.13 -4.87
C LEU A 105 -4.08 -14.13 -5.72
N LEU A 106 -4.29 -13.81 -7.01
CA LEU A 106 -5.03 -14.66 -7.93
C LEU A 106 -4.26 -15.95 -8.26
N LEU A 107 -2.95 -15.85 -8.48
CA LEU A 107 -2.15 -17.04 -8.78
C LEU A 107 -1.97 -17.94 -7.56
N ALA A 108 -1.81 -17.37 -6.36
CA ALA A 108 -1.75 -18.16 -5.13
C ALA A 108 -3.05 -18.94 -4.90
N GLU A 109 -4.21 -18.33 -5.15
CA GLU A 109 -5.50 -19.01 -5.07
C GLU A 109 -5.62 -20.14 -6.10
N ALA A 110 -5.22 -19.89 -7.36
CA ALA A 110 -5.22 -20.90 -8.40
C ALA A 110 -4.31 -22.10 -8.07
N LEU A 111 -3.11 -21.85 -7.53
CA LEU A 111 -2.20 -22.90 -7.08
C LEU A 111 -2.74 -23.69 -5.89
N LEU A 112 -3.45 -23.05 -4.96
CA LEU A 112 -4.11 -23.73 -3.84
C LEU A 112 -5.28 -24.60 -4.31
N ALA A 113 -6.06 -24.13 -5.28
CA ALA A 113 -7.13 -24.93 -5.89
C ALA A 113 -6.57 -26.18 -6.58
N GLN A 114 -5.44 -26.04 -7.27
CA GLN A 114 -4.74 -27.17 -7.90
C GLN A 114 -4.10 -28.11 -6.88
N ALA A 115 -3.53 -27.56 -5.80
CA ALA A 115 -2.98 -28.34 -4.69
C ALA A 115 -4.06 -29.22 -4.05
N GLU A 116 -5.25 -28.66 -3.79
CA GLU A 116 -6.36 -29.44 -3.24
C GLU A 116 -6.73 -30.63 -4.14
N ARG A 117 -6.81 -30.43 -5.45
CA ARG A 117 -7.09 -31.52 -6.40
C ARG A 117 -6.06 -32.63 -6.34
N LEU A 118 -4.78 -32.29 -6.27
CA LEU A 118 -3.68 -33.25 -6.17
C LEU A 118 -3.69 -34.00 -4.82
N LEU A 119 -3.99 -33.30 -3.72
CA LEU A 119 -4.12 -33.93 -2.41
C LEU A 119 -5.32 -34.89 -2.35
N LEU A 120 -6.45 -34.52 -2.95
CA LEU A 120 -7.63 -35.40 -3.10
C LEU A 120 -7.33 -36.62 -3.98
N ALA A 121 -6.45 -36.47 -4.98
CA ALA A 121 -5.95 -37.58 -5.79
C ALA A 121 -4.93 -38.47 -5.05
N GLY A 122 -4.61 -38.17 -3.79
CA GLY A 122 -3.76 -39.00 -2.92
C GLY A 122 -2.30 -38.60 -2.89
N LEU A 123 -1.91 -37.45 -3.46
CA LEU A 123 -0.53 -36.98 -3.39
C LEU A 123 -0.18 -36.55 -1.95
N PRO A 124 0.92 -37.04 -1.34
CA PRO A 124 1.34 -36.59 -0.02
C PRO A 124 1.78 -35.12 0.00
N ARG A 125 1.42 -34.38 1.07
CA ARG A 125 1.78 -32.96 1.24
C ARG A 125 3.28 -32.69 1.11
N ALA A 126 4.14 -33.60 1.59
CA ALA A 126 5.59 -33.46 1.49
C ALA A 126 6.09 -33.50 0.04
N GLN A 127 5.53 -34.40 -0.78
CA GLN A 127 5.87 -34.51 -2.20
C GLN A 127 5.32 -33.32 -2.99
N LEU A 128 4.09 -32.87 -2.69
CA LEU A 128 3.51 -31.66 -3.28
C LEU A 128 4.41 -30.45 -3.06
N ARG A 129 4.88 -30.24 -1.82
CA ARG A 129 5.80 -29.15 -1.46
C ARG A 129 7.07 -29.18 -2.30
N GLU A 130 7.71 -30.34 -2.40
CA GLU A 130 8.97 -30.50 -3.14
C GLU A 130 8.79 -30.34 -4.65
N ALA A 131 7.66 -30.81 -5.18
CA ALA A 131 7.32 -30.68 -6.59
C ALA A 131 6.95 -29.23 -6.94
N TYR A 132 6.20 -28.51 -6.10
CA TYR A 132 5.94 -27.07 -6.26
C TYR A 132 7.24 -26.26 -6.20
N ALA A 133 8.12 -26.53 -5.23
CA ALA A 133 9.41 -25.85 -5.14
C ALA A 133 10.28 -26.04 -6.39
N ARG A 134 10.28 -27.26 -6.96
CA ARG A 134 10.98 -27.53 -8.23
C ARG A 134 10.32 -26.86 -9.43
N ALA A 135 9.00 -26.88 -9.53
CA ALA A 135 8.27 -26.18 -10.58
C ALA A 135 8.55 -24.67 -10.53
N THR A 136 8.59 -24.07 -9.34
CA THR A 136 8.95 -22.65 -9.15
C THR A 136 10.38 -22.37 -9.59
N ALA A 137 11.36 -23.17 -9.14
CA ALA A 137 12.75 -22.99 -9.53
C ALA A 137 12.95 -23.07 -11.06
N GLU A 138 12.27 -24.01 -11.71
CA GLU A 138 12.26 -24.13 -13.17
C GLU A 138 11.60 -22.93 -13.84
N THR A 139 10.47 -22.45 -13.30
CA THR A 139 9.76 -21.27 -13.83
C THR A 139 10.64 -20.02 -13.78
N LEU A 140 11.30 -19.79 -12.63
CA LEU A 140 12.21 -18.66 -12.45
C LEU A 140 13.48 -18.77 -13.31
N ALA A 141 13.98 -19.98 -13.54
CA ALA A 141 15.10 -20.21 -14.45
C ALA A 141 14.73 -19.96 -15.92
N LEU A 142 13.48 -20.24 -16.32
CA LEU A 142 12.99 -20.01 -17.67
C LEU A 142 12.63 -18.54 -17.93
N LEU A 143 12.18 -17.81 -16.92
CA LEU A 143 11.68 -16.44 -17.07
C LEU A 143 12.64 -15.49 -17.82
N PRO A 144 13.96 -15.46 -17.55
CA PRO A 144 14.90 -14.64 -18.32
C PRO A 144 14.99 -14.97 -19.81
N SER A 145 14.72 -16.22 -20.20
CA SER A 145 14.76 -16.64 -21.61
C SER A 145 13.56 -16.12 -22.41
N LEU A 146 12.50 -15.68 -21.74
CA LEU A 146 11.31 -15.08 -22.35
C LEU A 146 11.43 -13.57 -22.51
N ALA A 147 12.53 -12.95 -22.06
CA ALA A 147 12.78 -11.53 -22.26
C ALA A 147 13.03 -11.23 -23.74
N ILE A 148 12.32 -10.24 -24.27
CA ILE A 148 12.29 -9.95 -25.72
C ILE A 148 13.06 -8.68 -26.04
N ARG A 149 13.01 -7.74 -25.10
CA ARG A 149 13.61 -6.43 -25.23
C ARG A 149 14.34 -6.09 -23.93
N SER A 150 15.35 -5.23 -24.03
CA SER A 150 15.90 -4.53 -22.88
C SER A 150 15.81 -3.04 -23.16
N LEU A 151 15.37 -2.27 -22.17
CA LEU A 151 15.33 -0.82 -22.28
C LEU A 151 16.76 -0.28 -22.40
N GLY A 152 17.02 0.53 -23.43
CA GLY A 152 18.29 1.23 -23.57
C GLY A 152 18.50 2.27 -22.46
N PRO A 153 19.76 2.61 -22.11
CA PRO A 153 20.05 3.55 -21.01
C PRO A 153 19.55 4.98 -21.25
N LEU A 154 19.34 5.38 -22.51
CA LEU A 154 18.81 6.69 -22.91
C LEU A 154 17.46 6.57 -23.62
N GLU A 155 16.88 5.38 -23.62
CA GLU A 155 15.60 5.14 -24.26
C GLU A 155 14.48 5.66 -23.36
N ASP A 156 13.46 6.27 -23.97
CA ASP A 156 12.29 6.75 -23.23
C ASP A 156 11.52 5.55 -22.64
N PRO A 157 11.36 5.47 -21.30
CA PRO A 157 10.64 4.37 -20.65
C PRO A 157 9.11 4.45 -20.86
N PHE A 158 8.61 5.47 -21.57
CA PHE A 158 7.18 5.76 -21.75
C PHE A 158 6.29 4.53 -21.94
N TRP A 159 6.58 3.66 -22.91
CA TRP A 159 5.72 2.51 -23.24
C TRP A 159 5.61 1.50 -22.11
N VAL A 160 6.72 1.26 -21.39
CA VAL A 160 6.72 0.36 -20.24
C VAL A 160 5.92 0.97 -19.10
N LEU A 161 6.12 2.26 -18.83
CA LEU A 161 5.37 2.97 -17.80
C LEU A 161 3.89 3.07 -18.15
N TYR A 162 3.55 3.25 -19.42
CA TYR A 162 2.18 3.30 -19.90
C TYR A 162 1.45 1.98 -19.62
N SER A 163 2.10 0.84 -19.92
CA SER A 163 1.57 -0.51 -19.63
C SER A 163 1.24 -0.68 -18.13
N VAL A 164 2.14 -0.25 -17.25
CA VAL A 164 1.97 -0.35 -15.79
C VAL A 164 0.90 0.63 -15.26
N MET A 165 0.88 1.86 -15.77
CA MET A 165 -0.03 2.91 -15.31
C MET A 165 -1.47 2.75 -15.85
N ASN A 166 -1.64 2.11 -17.01
CA ASN A 166 -2.92 1.98 -17.69
C ASN A 166 -3.76 0.76 -17.23
N THR A 167 -3.78 0.47 -15.93
CA THR A 167 -4.45 -0.72 -15.38
C THR A 167 -5.90 -0.51 -14.93
N HIS A 168 -6.39 0.73 -14.84
CA HIS A 168 -7.77 1.02 -14.39
C HIS A 168 -8.45 2.13 -15.20
N THR A 169 -8.11 2.27 -16.49
CA THR A 169 -8.70 3.24 -17.44
C THR A 169 -8.80 4.67 -16.89
N LEU A 170 -7.65 5.23 -16.48
CA LEU A 170 -7.57 6.63 -16.07
C LEU A 170 -7.74 7.55 -17.28
N SER A 171 -8.51 8.63 -17.14
CA SER A 171 -8.55 9.67 -18.16
C SER A 171 -7.20 10.38 -18.21
N GLY A 172 -6.62 10.53 -19.40
CA GLY A 172 -5.34 11.20 -19.58
C GLY A 172 -4.10 10.41 -19.12
N THR A 173 -4.18 9.07 -19.04
CA THR A 173 -3.03 8.20 -18.68
C THR A 173 -1.79 8.52 -19.53
N GLU A 174 -1.95 8.78 -20.82
CA GLU A 174 -0.85 9.12 -21.73
C GLU A 174 -0.08 10.35 -21.27
N TYR A 175 -0.79 11.45 -20.97
CA TYR A 175 -0.18 12.68 -20.47
C TYR A 175 0.50 12.48 -19.10
N LEU A 176 -0.16 11.76 -18.18
CA LEU A 176 0.41 11.46 -16.87
C LEU A 176 1.67 10.59 -17.00
N THR A 177 1.66 9.60 -17.89
CA THR A 177 2.80 8.72 -18.14
C THR A 177 3.98 9.51 -18.70
N MET A 178 3.73 10.44 -19.62
CA MET A 178 4.77 11.33 -20.15
C MET A 178 5.41 12.16 -19.02
N LEU A 179 4.60 12.72 -18.10
CA LEU A 179 5.13 13.46 -16.95
C LEU A 179 5.97 12.56 -16.03
N VAL A 180 5.48 11.35 -15.73
CA VAL A 180 6.22 10.37 -14.89
C VAL A 180 7.53 9.96 -15.56
N ALA A 181 7.52 9.66 -16.86
CA ALA A 181 8.73 9.31 -17.62
C ALA A 181 9.75 10.44 -17.60
N GLN A 182 9.31 11.68 -17.84
CA GLN A 182 10.18 12.87 -17.76
C GLN A 182 10.77 13.08 -16.36
N ALA A 183 9.95 12.94 -15.32
CA ALA A 183 10.40 13.09 -13.94
C ALA A 183 11.42 12.01 -13.55
N CYS A 184 11.16 10.76 -13.93
CA CYS A 184 12.04 9.63 -13.64
C CYS A 184 13.37 9.74 -14.40
N GLY A 185 13.34 10.04 -15.70
CA GLY A 185 14.53 10.24 -16.51
C GLY A 185 15.38 11.41 -16.03
N ALA A 186 14.77 12.49 -15.56
CA ALA A 186 15.49 13.64 -15.00
C ALA A 186 16.06 13.39 -13.60
N ALA A 187 15.44 12.51 -12.81
CA ALA A 187 15.90 12.14 -11.47
C ALA A 187 16.90 10.96 -11.46
N GLN A 188 17.13 10.32 -12.60
CA GLN A 188 18.14 9.27 -12.77
C GLN A 188 19.55 9.85 -12.66
N GLU A 189 20.43 9.17 -11.94
CA GLU A 189 21.83 9.55 -11.82
C GLU A 189 22.67 9.11 -13.03
N LEU A 190 23.86 9.71 -13.19
CA LEU A 190 24.78 9.41 -14.28
C LEU A 190 25.32 7.97 -14.24
N ASP A 191 25.31 7.33 -13.07
CA ASP A 191 25.70 5.93 -12.89
C ASP A 191 24.56 4.95 -13.21
N GLY A 192 23.38 5.46 -13.57
CA GLY A 192 22.17 4.68 -13.85
C GLY A 192 21.35 4.36 -12.60
N SER A 193 21.79 4.75 -11.40
CA SER A 193 21.02 4.57 -10.17
C SER A 193 19.81 5.49 -10.14
N PHE A 194 18.75 5.03 -9.48
CA PHE A 194 17.50 5.76 -9.35
C PHE A 194 16.95 5.65 -7.93
N HIS A 195 16.72 6.80 -7.30
CA HIS A 195 16.15 6.92 -5.97
C HIS A 195 14.71 7.43 -6.08
N PRO A 196 13.69 6.57 -5.85
CA PRO A 196 12.28 6.95 -6.03
C PRO A 196 11.86 8.08 -5.09
N GLU A 197 12.51 8.22 -3.92
CA GLU A 197 12.27 9.29 -2.95
C GLU A 197 12.55 10.70 -3.50
N ARG A 198 13.26 10.82 -4.63
CA ARG A 198 13.53 12.10 -5.28
C ARG A 198 12.37 12.55 -6.19
N VAL A 199 11.45 11.65 -6.53
CA VAL A 199 10.26 11.95 -7.34
C VAL A 199 9.05 11.97 -6.42
N GLY A 200 8.66 13.17 -6.00
CA GLY A 200 7.46 13.39 -5.19
C GLY A 200 6.18 13.34 -6.02
N VAL A 201 5.07 12.98 -5.37
CA VAL A 201 3.72 13.10 -5.94
C VAL A 201 2.88 13.95 -5.00
N CYS A 202 2.29 15.02 -5.54
CA CYS A 202 1.41 15.92 -4.81
C CYS A 202 0.08 16.05 -5.56
N THR A 203 -1.04 15.82 -4.87
CA THR A 203 -2.38 15.96 -5.44
C THR A 203 -3.01 17.27 -4.99
N LEU A 204 -3.56 18.03 -5.94
CA LEU A 204 -4.28 19.29 -5.70
C LEU A 204 -5.70 19.19 -6.25
N PRO A 205 -6.74 19.46 -5.42
CA PRO A 205 -8.11 19.45 -5.90
C PRO A 205 -8.38 20.59 -6.89
N GLY A 206 -9.24 20.31 -7.87
CA GLY A 206 -9.70 21.27 -8.88
C GLY A 206 -8.88 21.24 -10.17
N GLY A 207 -9.54 21.54 -11.29
CA GLY A 207 -8.98 21.45 -12.64
C GLY A 207 -9.15 20.06 -13.28
N HIS A 208 -8.44 19.85 -14.39
CA HIS A 208 -8.37 18.57 -15.11
C HIS A 208 -7.00 17.91 -14.89
N LEU A 209 -6.90 16.60 -15.17
CA LEU A 209 -5.63 15.88 -15.10
C LEU A 209 -4.59 16.42 -16.10
N GLU A 210 -5.04 17.04 -17.20
CA GLU A 210 -4.19 17.71 -18.18
C GLU A 210 -3.56 19.02 -17.65
N ASP A 211 -4.12 19.62 -16.58
CA ASP A 211 -3.53 20.79 -15.90
C ASP A 211 -2.40 20.41 -14.93
N SER A 212 -2.07 19.12 -14.86
CA SER A 212 -0.98 18.61 -14.02
C SER A 212 0.37 19.07 -14.55
N CYS A 213 1.36 19.22 -13.66
CA CYS A 213 2.67 19.73 -14.06
C CYS A 213 3.81 19.14 -13.23
N LEU A 214 5.03 19.32 -13.74
CA LEU A 214 6.25 18.97 -13.05
C LEU A 214 6.85 20.22 -12.41
N LEU A 215 7.09 20.18 -11.10
CA LEU A 215 7.75 21.25 -10.36
C LEU A 215 9.17 20.86 -9.95
N PRO A 216 10.14 21.80 -9.99
CA PRO A 216 11.46 21.58 -9.43
C PRO A 216 11.40 21.50 -7.91
N GLY A 217 12.06 20.50 -7.33
CA GLY A 217 12.09 20.27 -5.89
C GLY A 217 10.89 19.47 -5.38
N LEU A 218 10.71 19.52 -4.06
CA LEU A 218 9.63 18.81 -3.36
C LEU A 218 8.44 19.74 -3.17
N ALA A 219 7.27 19.37 -3.68
CA ALA A 219 6.04 20.11 -3.43
C ALA A 219 5.14 19.32 -2.49
N VAL A 220 4.57 20.03 -1.51
CA VAL A 220 3.58 19.46 -0.59
C VAL A 220 2.29 20.27 -0.63
N PHE A 221 1.17 19.57 -0.44
CA PHE A 221 -0.10 20.23 -0.20
C PHE A 221 -0.10 20.81 1.21
N GLY A 222 -0.03 22.13 1.29
CA GLY A 222 0.09 22.83 2.56
C GLY A 222 -0.26 24.31 2.43
N LYS A 223 -0.69 24.89 3.55
CA LYS A 223 -1.08 26.30 3.63
C LYS A 223 0.00 27.07 4.40
N PRO A 224 0.62 28.10 3.79
CA PRO A 224 1.41 29.05 4.56
C PRO A 224 0.44 29.90 5.40
N CYS A 225 0.62 29.89 6.72
CA CYS A 225 -0.33 30.52 7.64
C CYS A 225 -0.01 32.01 7.90
N GLY A 226 1.25 32.42 7.77
CA GLY A 226 1.74 33.74 8.18
C GLY A 226 1.90 34.77 7.06
N GLN A 227 2.50 35.92 7.40
CA GLN A 227 2.85 36.96 6.42
C GLN A 227 4.05 36.52 5.56
N VAL A 228 4.96 35.73 6.13
CA VAL A 228 6.12 35.21 5.41
C VAL A 228 5.67 34.03 4.54
N THR A 229 5.67 34.23 3.22
CA THR A 229 5.24 33.23 2.23
C THR A 229 6.36 32.79 1.28
N LEU A 230 7.55 33.39 1.41
CA LEU A 230 8.71 33.15 0.55
C LEU A 230 10.00 33.24 1.39
N VAL A 231 10.82 32.21 1.29
CA VAL A 231 12.22 32.21 1.74
C VAL A 231 13.12 32.10 0.51
N PRO A 232 13.76 33.20 0.06
CA PRO A 232 14.38 33.26 -1.26
C PRO A 232 15.72 32.51 -1.34
N ARG A 233 16.48 32.41 -0.24
CA ARG A 233 17.79 31.74 -0.17
C ARG A 233 18.06 31.16 1.21
N GLY A 234 18.69 29.98 1.25
CA GLY A 234 19.26 29.39 2.47
C GLY A 234 18.19 28.98 3.48
N ALA A 235 17.16 28.27 3.03
CA ALA A 235 16.09 27.80 3.89
C ALA A 235 16.61 26.71 4.85
N ARG A 236 16.45 26.90 6.16
CA ARG A 236 16.64 25.90 7.20
C ARG A 236 15.28 25.47 7.72
N VAL A 237 14.94 24.22 7.47
CA VAL A 237 13.62 23.64 7.70
C VAL A 237 13.61 22.83 8.99
N ALA A 238 12.59 23.04 9.82
CA ALA A 238 12.27 22.21 10.96
C ALA A 238 10.87 21.59 10.80
N LEU A 239 10.75 20.32 11.17
CA LEU A 239 9.52 19.53 11.02
C LEU A 239 8.92 19.26 12.41
N PHE A 240 7.65 19.58 12.61
CA PHE A 240 6.97 19.48 13.89
C PHE A 240 5.73 18.58 13.80
N ALA A 241 5.69 17.55 14.65
CA ALA A 241 4.54 16.67 14.82
C ALA A 241 3.66 17.09 16.02
N CYS A 242 3.68 18.38 16.35
CA CYS A 242 2.94 18.98 17.46
C CYS A 242 2.20 20.24 17.01
N THR A 243 1.34 20.78 17.87
CA THR A 243 0.74 22.10 17.65
C THR A 243 1.82 23.17 17.63
N PHE A 244 1.67 24.16 16.74
CA PHE A 244 2.54 25.33 16.70
C PHE A 244 2.02 26.38 17.70
N GLY A 245 2.27 26.12 18.97
CA GLY A 245 1.83 26.97 20.07
C GLY A 245 2.02 26.32 21.42
N LEU A 246 1.19 26.71 22.39
CA LEU A 246 1.29 26.16 23.74
C LEU A 246 1.06 24.64 23.73
N ALA A 247 1.96 23.92 24.41
CA ALA A 247 1.83 22.49 24.58
C ALA A 247 0.58 22.18 25.43
N ASN A 248 -0.38 21.48 24.82
CA ASN A 248 -1.53 20.96 25.55
C ASN A 248 -1.15 19.61 26.18
N PRO A 249 -1.18 19.48 27.51
CA PRO A 249 -0.93 18.18 28.13
C PRO A 249 -2.05 17.21 27.75
N ASN A 250 -1.68 15.96 27.45
CA ASN A 250 -2.64 14.90 27.14
C ASN A 250 -3.58 14.58 28.32
N ALA A 251 -3.14 14.84 29.55
CA ALA A 251 -3.97 14.77 30.75
C ALA A 251 -4.70 16.11 30.95
N PRO A 252 -6.01 16.08 31.34
CA PRO A 252 -6.77 17.30 31.58
C PRO A 252 -6.16 18.10 32.74
N ALA A 253 -5.34 19.09 32.40
CA ALA A 253 -4.74 20.01 33.35
C ALA A 253 -5.54 21.31 33.35
N THR A 254 -6.28 21.56 34.44
CA THR A 254 -7.00 22.83 34.62
C THR A 254 -6.17 23.76 35.49
N ALA A 255 -5.76 24.90 34.94
CA ALA A 255 -5.10 25.94 35.72
C ALA A 255 -6.09 26.52 36.74
N ARG A 256 -5.78 26.38 38.04
CA ARG A 256 -6.56 27.01 39.12
C ARG A 256 -6.06 28.43 39.34
N LEU A 257 -6.88 29.41 38.98
CA LEU A 257 -6.59 30.83 39.16
C LEU A 257 -7.47 31.36 40.29
N SER A 258 -6.87 31.89 41.35
CA SER A 258 -7.59 32.35 42.55
C SER A 258 -7.72 33.88 42.63
N SER A 259 -6.92 34.62 41.87
CA SER A 259 -6.97 36.09 41.84
C SER A 259 -6.83 36.66 40.42
N PRO A 260 -7.31 37.91 40.17
CA PRO A 260 -7.08 38.61 38.91
C PRO A 260 -5.58 38.81 38.59
N ALA A 261 -4.74 38.93 39.61
CA ALA A 261 -3.29 39.05 39.45
C ALA A 261 -2.67 37.75 38.92
N ASP A 262 -3.16 36.59 39.37
CA ASP A 262 -2.68 35.28 38.89
C ASP A 262 -3.04 35.06 37.43
N LEU A 263 -4.23 35.52 37.00
CA LEU A 263 -4.65 35.48 35.61
C LEU A 263 -3.71 36.32 34.72
N ALA A 264 -3.35 37.53 35.16
CA ALA A 264 -2.40 38.38 34.43
C ALA A 264 -1.00 37.76 34.36
N LYS A 265 -0.52 37.14 35.45
CA LYS A 265 0.76 36.40 35.48
C LYS A 265 0.75 35.20 34.54
N PHE A 266 -0.33 34.41 34.55
CA PHE A 266 -0.49 33.25 33.68
C PHE A 266 -0.42 33.66 32.20
N ARG A 267 -1.18 34.69 31.81
CA ARG A 267 -1.14 35.23 30.43
C ARG A 267 0.26 35.67 30.02
N LYS A 268 0.93 36.49 30.86
CA LYS A 268 2.30 36.93 30.59
C LYS A 268 3.29 35.76 30.52
N GLY A 269 3.14 34.76 31.38
CA GLY A 269 3.98 33.57 31.39
C GLY A 269 3.84 32.75 30.11
N SER A 270 2.61 32.53 29.65
CA SER A 270 2.33 31.85 28.39
C SER A 270 2.92 32.60 27.19
N GLU A 271 2.74 33.93 27.13
CA GLU A 271 3.30 34.76 26.06
C GLU A 271 4.84 34.72 26.06
N GLN A 272 5.47 34.80 27.24
CA GLN A 272 6.94 34.66 27.36
C GLN A 272 7.44 33.28 26.98
N LEU A 273 6.66 32.22 27.23
CA LEU A 273 7.05 30.85 26.86
C LEU A 273 7.02 30.66 25.35
N ILE A 274 5.96 31.14 24.69
CA ILE A 274 5.86 31.16 23.22
C ILE A 274 7.03 31.95 22.63
N ASP A 275 7.27 33.16 23.14
CA ASP A 275 8.35 34.02 22.66
C ASP A 275 9.72 33.35 22.80
N LYS A 276 9.99 32.71 23.94
CA LYS A 276 11.22 31.95 24.16
C LYS A 276 11.39 30.80 23.17
N GLN A 277 10.32 30.02 22.90
CA GLN A 277 10.39 28.89 21.98
C GLN A 277 10.65 29.36 20.55
N VAL A 278 9.92 30.37 20.08
CA VAL A 278 10.12 30.91 18.72
C VAL A 278 11.50 31.59 18.61
N ALA A 279 11.94 32.30 19.65
CA ALA A 279 13.28 32.89 19.70
C ALA A 279 14.38 31.81 19.68
N GLN A 280 14.17 30.65 20.30
CA GLN A 280 15.10 29.52 20.22
C GLN A 280 15.20 28.98 18.78
N LEU A 281 14.08 28.89 18.05
CA LEU A 281 14.10 28.52 16.63
C LEU A 281 14.88 29.53 15.79
N ALA A 282 14.63 30.82 16.00
CA ALA A 282 15.34 31.90 15.32
C ALA A 282 16.85 31.91 15.65
N THR A 283 17.23 31.62 16.90
CA THR A 283 18.64 31.53 17.33
C THR A 283 19.36 30.33 16.68
N ALA A 284 18.62 29.29 16.32
CA ALA A 284 19.13 28.15 15.56
C ALA A 284 19.13 28.39 14.03
N ASP A 285 18.86 29.63 13.59
CA ASP A 285 18.67 30.09 12.20
C ASP A 285 17.59 29.33 11.42
N ILE A 286 16.58 28.79 12.10
CA ILE A 286 15.44 28.14 11.42
C ILE A 286 14.55 29.22 10.84
N ASN A 287 14.30 29.16 9.53
CA ASN A 287 13.46 30.13 8.81
C ASN A 287 12.22 29.49 8.17
N VAL A 288 12.09 28.15 8.20
CA VAL A 288 10.89 27.44 7.77
C VAL A 288 10.49 26.41 8.83
N ALA A 289 9.24 26.46 9.27
CA ALA A 289 8.64 25.50 10.19
C ALA A 289 7.47 24.81 9.51
N VAL A 290 7.56 23.49 9.33
CA VAL A 290 6.48 22.66 8.77
C VAL A 290 5.79 21.93 9.91
N VAL A 291 4.48 22.05 10.02
CA VAL A 291 3.71 21.63 11.19
C VAL A 291 2.57 20.70 10.77
N TRP A 292 2.55 19.50 11.36
CA TRP A 292 1.40 18.61 11.35
C TRP A 292 0.62 18.80 12.66
N GLY A 293 -0.27 19.81 12.66
CA GLY A 293 -1.01 20.22 13.85
C GLY A 293 -1.71 21.57 13.66
N GLU A 294 -2.42 22.01 14.70
CA GLU A 294 -3.01 23.35 14.72
C GLU A 294 -1.93 24.43 14.89
N VAL A 295 -2.12 25.55 14.19
CA VAL A 295 -1.25 26.72 14.27
C VAL A 295 -1.95 27.81 15.08
N GLU A 296 -1.41 28.15 16.24
CA GLU A 296 -1.99 29.18 17.11
C GLU A 296 -1.64 30.59 16.60
N ALA A 297 -2.66 31.44 16.44
CA ALA A 297 -2.48 32.80 15.88
C ALA A 297 -1.46 33.66 16.62
N LYS A 298 -1.35 33.52 17.96
CA LYS A 298 -0.38 34.28 18.76
C LYS A 298 1.06 33.87 18.47
N THR A 299 1.30 32.57 18.40
CA THR A 299 2.60 31.97 18.08
C THR A 299 3.01 32.32 16.66
N LEU A 300 2.04 32.29 15.73
CA LEU A 300 2.24 32.69 14.34
C LEU A 300 2.67 34.17 14.22
N MET A 301 1.99 35.09 14.92
CA MET A 301 2.40 36.50 14.94
C MET A 301 3.83 36.69 15.45
N GLN A 302 4.27 35.86 16.39
CA GLN A 302 5.65 35.92 16.88
C GLN A 302 6.64 35.34 15.86
N ALA A 303 6.29 34.23 15.20
CA ALA A 303 7.08 33.66 14.11
C ALA A 303 7.27 34.66 12.95
N ASP A 304 6.22 35.39 12.59
CA ASP A 304 6.28 36.45 11.56
C ASP A 304 7.28 37.57 11.95
N LYS A 305 7.32 37.98 13.22
CA LYS A 305 8.30 38.99 13.69
C LYS A 305 9.75 38.52 13.56
N TYR A 306 9.98 37.22 13.74
CA TYR A 306 11.29 36.59 13.55
C TYR A 306 11.57 36.20 12.10
N GLY A 307 10.63 36.41 11.17
CA GLY A 307 10.80 36.08 9.76
C GLY A 307 10.73 34.57 9.45
N ILE A 308 10.06 33.78 10.30
CA ILE A 308 9.93 32.33 10.13
C ILE A 308 8.65 32.03 9.34
N MET A 309 8.80 31.35 8.20
CA MET A 309 7.68 30.84 7.40
C MET A 309 7.07 29.61 8.08
N VAL A 310 5.78 29.67 8.43
CA VAL A 310 5.05 28.55 9.02
C VAL A 310 4.13 27.92 7.98
N ILE A 311 4.31 26.63 7.74
CA ILE A 311 3.55 25.82 6.77
C ILE A 311 2.76 24.77 7.54
N GLN A 312 1.45 24.79 7.39
CA GLN A 312 0.58 23.76 7.93
C GLN A 312 0.34 22.67 6.88
N VAL A 313 0.57 21.42 7.27
CA VAL A 313 0.39 20.23 6.44
C VAL A 313 -0.74 19.37 7.01
N GLU A 314 -1.60 18.85 6.13
CA GLU A 314 -2.78 18.07 6.56
C GLU A 314 -2.42 16.60 6.81
N ALA A 315 -1.58 16.00 5.96
CA ALA A 315 -1.26 14.58 6.02
C ALA A 315 0.07 14.30 6.74
N ARG A 316 0.05 13.41 7.74
CA ARG A 316 1.27 12.94 8.42
C ARG A 316 2.29 12.33 7.45
N ARG A 317 1.82 11.65 6.40
CA ARG A 317 2.66 11.03 5.37
C ARG A 317 3.57 12.04 4.68
N GLN A 318 3.06 13.25 4.40
CA GLN A 318 3.85 14.32 3.79
C GLN A 318 4.97 14.80 4.72
N LEU A 319 4.71 14.88 6.03
CA LEU A 319 5.73 15.27 7.00
C LEU A 319 6.83 14.19 7.13
N VAL A 320 6.44 12.91 7.13
CA VAL A 320 7.40 11.78 7.15
C VAL A 320 8.24 11.78 5.87
N TYR A 321 7.61 11.96 4.71
CA TYR A 321 8.32 12.06 3.43
C TYR A 321 9.33 13.23 3.42
N LEU A 322 8.93 14.42 3.89
CA LEU A 322 9.86 15.53 4.06
C LEU A 322 11.00 15.19 5.03
N SER A 323 10.74 14.43 6.10
CA SER A 323 11.78 14.02 7.07
C SER A 323 12.84 13.14 6.41
N GLU A 324 12.40 12.19 5.58
CA GLU A 324 13.28 11.27 4.85
C GLU A 324 14.12 12.03 3.81
N VAL A 325 13.50 12.84 2.96
CA VAL A 325 14.22 13.52 1.88
C VAL A 325 15.10 14.67 2.39
N LEU A 326 14.65 15.40 3.42
CA LEU A 326 15.44 16.49 4.02
C LEU A 326 16.49 15.99 5.03
N GLY A 327 16.44 14.71 5.42
CA GLY A 327 17.28 14.15 6.49
C GLY A 327 17.08 14.85 7.84
N THR A 328 15.87 15.31 8.14
CA THR A 328 15.56 16.11 9.34
C THR A 328 14.67 15.36 10.31
N PRO A 329 14.98 15.29 11.61
CA PRO A 329 14.13 14.58 12.57
C PRO A 329 12.79 15.29 12.78
N LEU A 330 11.73 14.49 12.95
CA LEU A 330 10.41 14.98 13.35
C LEU A 330 10.41 15.36 14.82
N MET A 331 10.16 16.64 15.12
CA MET A 331 10.18 17.16 16.48
C MET A 331 8.80 17.03 17.13
N PRO A 332 8.68 16.35 18.29
CA PRO A 332 7.42 16.23 19.02
C PRO A 332 7.08 17.48 19.85
N TYR A 333 8.01 18.44 19.94
CA TYR A 333 7.84 19.70 20.66
C TYR A 333 8.44 20.84 19.84
N LEU A 334 8.03 22.08 20.14
CA LEU A 334 8.52 23.29 19.49
C LEU A 334 9.94 23.65 19.97
N ILE A 335 10.90 22.83 19.60
CA ILE A 335 12.33 22.98 19.87
C ILE A 335 13.12 22.80 18.57
N PRO A 336 14.28 23.47 18.41
CA PRO A 336 15.08 23.34 17.20
C PRO A 336 15.61 21.90 17.06
N PRO A 337 15.52 21.27 15.86
CA PRO A 337 16.16 19.99 15.60
C PRO A 337 17.68 20.13 15.67
N LEU A 338 18.36 19.03 16.03
CA LEU A 338 19.82 18.96 16.03
C LEU A 338 20.38 19.17 14.62
N GLU A 339 19.71 18.58 13.63
CA GLU A 339 20.06 18.65 12.21
C GLU A 339 18.85 19.19 11.43
N PRO A 340 18.75 20.52 11.20
CA PRO A 340 17.69 21.09 10.37
C PRO A 340 17.94 20.85 8.88
N GLY A 341 16.87 20.62 8.14
CA GLY A 341 16.89 20.41 6.69
C GLY A 341 17.28 21.67 5.96
N ARG A 342 17.82 21.55 4.74
CA ARG A 342 18.47 22.67 4.04
C ARG A 342 18.00 22.87 2.60
N CYS A 343 16.99 23.68 2.36
CA CYS A 343 16.57 23.98 0.98
C CYS A 343 17.25 25.25 0.46
N GLN A 344 17.36 25.37 -0.86
CA GLN A 344 17.80 26.62 -1.47
C GLN A 344 16.71 27.68 -1.33
N ARG A 345 15.48 27.33 -1.69
CA ARG A 345 14.34 28.26 -1.72
C ARG A 345 13.07 27.53 -1.29
N VAL A 346 12.20 28.23 -0.56
CA VAL A 346 10.85 27.75 -0.23
C VAL A 346 9.85 28.81 -0.62
N TYR A 347 8.85 28.45 -1.42
CA TYR A 347 7.85 29.40 -1.91
C TYR A 347 6.51 28.72 -2.16
N LYS A 348 5.45 29.52 -2.12
CA LYS A 348 4.12 29.07 -2.53
C LYS A 348 4.01 29.08 -4.05
N GLN A 349 3.47 28.01 -4.62
CA GLN A 349 3.11 27.89 -6.02
C GLN A 349 1.59 27.76 -6.10
N GLU A 350 0.96 28.72 -6.76
CA GLU A 350 -0.47 28.71 -7.04
C GLU A 350 -0.68 27.98 -8.38
N LEU A 351 -1.55 26.98 -8.39
CA LEU A 351 -1.94 26.20 -9.55
C LEU A 351 -3.47 26.19 -9.60
N GLY A 352 -4.05 27.14 -10.33
CA GLY A 352 -5.48 27.44 -10.28
C GLY A 352 -5.92 27.79 -8.86
N ASP A 353 -6.91 27.07 -8.34
CA ASP A 353 -7.41 27.24 -6.95
C ASP A 353 -6.59 26.47 -5.91
N GLY A 354 -5.69 25.59 -6.37
CA GLY A 354 -4.83 24.78 -5.51
C GLY A 354 -3.56 25.53 -5.10
N LEU A 355 -3.14 25.32 -3.86
CA LEU A 355 -1.89 25.86 -3.32
C LEU A 355 -0.94 24.73 -2.95
N ALA A 356 0.26 24.75 -3.51
CA ALA A 356 1.36 23.89 -3.09
C ALA A 356 2.49 24.75 -2.52
N VAL A 357 3.23 24.20 -1.56
CA VAL A 357 4.48 24.79 -1.10
C VAL A 357 5.64 23.98 -1.65
N VAL A 358 6.54 24.66 -2.37
CA VAL A 358 7.66 24.04 -3.07
C VAL A 358 8.95 24.30 -2.31
N PHE A 359 9.72 23.24 -2.10
CA PHE A 359 11.05 23.22 -1.50
C PHE A 359 12.07 22.90 -2.60
N GLU A 360 12.70 23.93 -3.16
CA GLU A 360 13.71 23.78 -4.21
C GLU A 360 15.09 23.50 -3.60
N TRP A 361 15.80 22.54 -4.20
CA TRP A 361 17.19 22.22 -3.87
C TRP A 361 18.14 22.59 -4.98
N GLN A 362 19.37 22.96 -4.61
CA GLN A 362 20.48 23.02 -5.53
C GLN A 362 21.25 21.71 -5.39
N CYS A 363 20.86 20.69 -6.16
CA CYS A 363 21.60 19.43 -6.20
C CYS A 363 22.72 19.52 -7.24
N GLN A 364 23.90 18.98 -6.93
CA GLN A 364 25.00 18.87 -7.91
C GLN A 364 24.82 17.65 -8.81
N ASP A 365 24.08 16.64 -8.35
CA ASP A 365 23.87 15.36 -9.04
C ASP A 365 22.53 15.37 -9.79
N ALA A 366 21.50 14.68 -9.28
CA ALA A 366 20.17 14.66 -9.87
C ALA A 366 19.17 15.56 -9.11
N PRO A 367 18.29 16.31 -9.80
CA PRO A 367 17.27 17.13 -9.17
C PRO A 367 16.18 16.26 -8.49
N ALA A 368 15.73 16.69 -7.31
CA ALA A 368 14.44 16.26 -6.80
C ALA A 368 13.33 16.97 -7.59
N LEU A 369 12.26 16.26 -7.93
CA LEU A 369 11.15 16.75 -8.74
C LEU A 369 9.82 16.33 -8.10
N THR A 370 8.76 17.10 -8.30
CA THR A 370 7.42 16.71 -7.87
C THR A 370 6.44 16.77 -9.01
N LEU A 371 5.75 15.65 -9.22
CA LEU A 371 4.56 15.53 -10.03
C LEU A 371 3.39 16.13 -9.27
N VAL A 372 2.87 17.26 -9.75
CA VAL A 372 1.68 17.88 -9.18
C VAL A 372 0.48 17.53 -10.03
N PHE A 373 -0.36 16.64 -9.52
CA PHE A 373 -1.59 16.23 -10.18
C PHE A 373 -2.77 17.09 -9.79
N ARG A 374 -3.54 17.48 -10.79
CA ARG A 374 -4.79 18.24 -10.64
C ARG A 374 -5.97 17.41 -11.09
N GLY A 375 -7.12 17.61 -10.46
CA GLY A 375 -8.28 16.80 -10.81
C GLY A 375 -9.56 17.25 -10.10
N ALA A 376 -10.68 17.07 -10.81
CA ALA A 376 -11.98 17.51 -10.34
C ALA A 376 -12.51 16.65 -9.17
N THR A 377 -12.14 15.37 -9.12
CA THR A 377 -12.62 14.41 -8.11
C THR A 377 -11.46 13.87 -7.28
N THR A 378 -11.71 13.64 -5.99
CA THR A 378 -10.69 13.08 -5.08
C THR A 378 -10.31 11.65 -5.48
N GLU A 379 -11.27 10.93 -6.07
CA GLU A 379 -11.13 9.57 -6.56
C GLU A 379 -10.18 9.53 -7.76
N GLY A 380 -10.37 10.42 -8.73
CA GLY A 380 -9.49 10.54 -9.89
C GLY A 380 -8.07 10.90 -9.51
N LEU A 381 -7.91 11.86 -8.57
CA LEU A 381 -6.61 12.24 -8.03
C LEU A 381 -5.90 11.09 -7.31
N ARG A 382 -6.62 10.36 -6.45
CA ARG A 382 -6.05 9.21 -5.74
C ARG A 382 -5.61 8.12 -6.71
N ALA A 383 -6.41 7.87 -7.75
CA ALA A 383 -6.10 6.85 -8.74
C ALA A 383 -4.90 7.25 -9.63
N ALA A 384 -4.77 8.54 -9.98
CA ALA A 384 -3.60 9.10 -10.66
C ALA A 384 -2.35 9.07 -9.76
N GLU A 385 -2.48 9.40 -8.48
CA GLU A 385 -1.39 9.27 -7.49
C GLU A 385 -0.89 7.82 -7.43
N GLN A 386 -1.81 6.84 -7.33
CA GLN A 386 -1.46 5.43 -7.28
C GLN A 386 -0.76 4.97 -8.56
N ALA A 387 -1.29 5.30 -9.74
CA ALA A 387 -0.65 4.97 -11.02
C ALA A 387 0.77 5.55 -11.11
N ALA A 388 0.97 6.82 -10.70
CA ALA A 388 2.29 7.42 -10.74
C ALA A 388 3.29 6.73 -9.81
N HIS A 389 2.87 6.32 -8.60
CA HIS A 389 3.75 5.54 -7.73
C HIS A 389 4.13 4.19 -8.36
N GLN A 390 3.20 3.51 -9.04
CA GLN A 390 3.50 2.28 -9.78
C GLN A 390 4.47 2.54 -10.93
N GLY A 391 4.32 3.64 -11.67
CA GLY A 391 5.24 4.03 -12.74
C GLY A 391 6.64 4.37 -12.23
N ILE A 392 6.75 5.15 -11.15
CA ILE A 392 8.04 5.49 -10.50
C ILE A 392 8.76 4.21 -10.06
N GLU A 393 8.02 3.29 -9.44
CA GLU A 393 8.59 2.05 -8.95
C GLU A 393 8.95 1.09 -10.09
N ALA A 394 8.15 1.02 -11.16
CA ALA A 394 8.51 0.30 -12.37
C ALA A 394 9.80 0.84 -13.00
N PHE A 395 9.99 2.16 -13.02
CA PHE A 395 11.24 2.77 -13.49
C PHE A 395 12.44 2.38 -12.60
N ARG A 396 12.25 2.32 -11.28
CA ARG A 396 13.27 1.79 -10.36
C ARG A 396 13.67 0.36 -10.71
N GLN A 397 12.70 -0.49 -11.03
CA GLN A 397 12.98 -1.88 -11.46
C GLN A 397 13.75 -1.91 -12.78
N LEU A 398 13.39 -1.07 -13.74
CA LEU A 398 14.08 -0.98 -15.04
C LEU A 398 15.54 -0.54 -14.90
N CYS A 399 15.83 0.35 -13.95
CA CYS A 399 17.21 0.75 -13.64
C CYS A 399 18.03 -0.40 -13.03
N GLN A 400 17.38 -1.36 -12.36
CA GLN A 400 18.05 -2.54 -11.78
C GLN A 400 18.23 -3.67 -12.80
N ASP A 401 17.20 -3.92 -13.60
CA ASP A 401 17.23 -4.89 -14.70
C ASP A 401 16.36 -4.36 -15.85
N PRO A 402 16.99 -3.98 -16.98
CA PRO A 402 16.26 -3.36 -18.08
C PRO A 402 15.44 -4.36 -18.91
N ARG A 403 15.48 -5.66 -18.60
CA ARG A 403 14.82 -6.70 -19.40
C ARG A 403 13.30 -6.64 -19.25
N LEU A 404 12.64 -6.68 -20.40
CA LEU A 404 11.19 -6.62 -20.56
C LEU A 404 10.63 -7.96 -21.01
N LEU A 405 9.51 -8.32 -20.40
CA LEU A 405 8.73 -9.51 -20.69
C LEU A 405 7.45 -9.15 -21.46
N PRO A 406 6.94 -10.05 -22.31
CA PRO A 406 5.67 -9.86 -22.99
C PRO A 406 4.51 -9.82 -21.96
N GLY A 407 3.78 -8.71 -21.91
CA GLY A 407 2.69 -8.51 -20.96
C GLY A 407 1.39 -9.23 -21.33
N ALA A 408 0.26 -8.72 -20.84
CA ALA A 408 -1.09 -9.17 -21.22
C ALA A 408 -1.35 -10.69 -21.09
N GLY A 409 -0.69 -11.36 -20.13
CA GLY A 409 -0.83 -12.80 -19.91
C GLY A 409 -0.02 -13.70 -20.87
N ALA A 410 0.75 -13.12 -21.79
CA ALA A 410 1.57 -13.87 -22.75
C ALA A 410 2.71 -14.62 -22.05
N THR A 411 3.40 -13.98 -21.10
CA THR A 411 4.46 -14.63 -20.31
C THR A 411 3.93 -15.84 -19.53
N GLU A 412 2.79 -15.69 -18.86
CA GLU A 412 2.16 -16.77 -18.10
C GLU A 412 1.77 -17.95 -19.01
N MET A 413 1.28 -17.65 -20.21
CA MET A 413 0.88 -18.66 -21.18
C MET A 413 2.08 -19.39 -21.80
N ALA A 414 3.19 -18.68 -22.05
CA ALA A 414 4.44 -19.28 -22.49
C ALA A 414 5.02 -20.23 -21.43
N LEU A 415 5.07 -19.78 -20.17
CA LEU A 415 5.51 -20.60 -19.03
C LEU A 415 4.61 -21.83 -18.85
N ALA A 416 3.28 -21.65 -18.92
CA ALA A 416 2.33 -22.74 -18.81
C ALA A 416 2.54 -23.80 -19.92
N THR A 417 2.80 -23.38 -21.16
CA THR A 417 3.06 -24.29 -22.27
C THR A 417 4.33 -25.11 -22.01
N ILE A 418 5.44 -24.46 -21.66
CA ILE A 418 6.71 -25.14 -21.37
C ILE A 418 6.59 -26.09 -20.17
N LEU A 419 5.93 -25.67 -19.09
CA LEU A 419 5.75 -26.51 -17.89
C LEU A 419 4.82 -27.68 -18.16
N SER A 420 3.77 -27.49 -18.95
CA SER A 420 2.85 -28.57 -19.35
C SER A 420 3.59 -29.64 -20.15
N GLU A 421 4.38 -29.25 -21.15
CA GLU A 421 5.21 -30.17 -21.93
C GLU A 421 6.23 -30.90 -21.06
N LYS A 422 6.94 -30.19 -20.18
CA LYS A 422 7.85 -30.82 -19.21
C LYS A 422 7.09 -31.83 -18.33
N GLY A 423 5.92 -31.46 -17.82
CA GLY A 423 5.09 -32.31 -16.98
C GLY A 423 4.66 -33.61 -17.66
N THR A 424 4.41 -33.60 -18.98
CA THR A 424 4.13 -34.85 -19.73
C THR A 424 5.31 -35.80 -19.86
N ARG A 425 6.55 -35.29 -19.74
CA ARG A 425 7.79 -36.08 -19.86
C ARG A 425 8.31 -36.58 -18.53
N LEU A 426 7.93 -35.93 -17.43
CA LEU A 426 8.36 -36.30 -16.09
C LEU A 426 7.58 -37.51 -15.57
N GLU A 427 8.31 -38.48 -15.01
CA GLU A 427 7.72 -39.62 -14.32
C GLU A 427 7.43 -39.29 -12.85
N GLY A 428 6.51 -40.05 -12.24
CA GLY A 428 6.19 -39.94 -10.82
C GLY A 428 5.32 -38.72 -10.47
N PRO A 429 5.36 -38.25 -9.20
CA PRO A 429 4.46 -37.21 -8.71
C PRO A 429 4.70 -35.83 -9.34
N ASP A 430 5.86 -35.61 -9.96
CA ASP A 430 6.25 -34.31 -10.52
C ASP A 430 5.49 -33.97 -11.80
N GLY A 431 5.21 -34.96 -12.65
CA GLY A 431 4.50 -34.73 -13.90
C GLY A 431 3.14 -34.06 -13.71
N PRO A 432 2.22 -34.66 -12.92
CA PRO A 432 0.92 -34.06 -12.62
C PRO A 432 1.02 -32.70 -11.91
N VAL A 433 2.03 -32.52 -11.04
CA VAL A 433 2.24 -31.26 -10.33
C VAL A 433 2.63 -30.13 -11.29
N PHE A 434 3.55 -30.38 -12.23
CA PHE A 434 3.96 -29.41 -13.24
C PHE A 434 2.79 -29.02 -14.15
N GLN A 435 1.96 -29.99 -14.53
CA GLN A 435 0.72 -29.71 -15.28
C GLN A 435 -0.27 -28.87 -14.48
N ALA A 436 -0.42 -29.15 -13.19
CA ALA A 436 -1.30 -28.39 -12.31
C ALA A 436 -0.80 -26.94 -12.12
N PHE A 437 0.52 -26.75 -12.01
CA PHE A 437 1.14 -25.43 -11.98
C PHE A 437 0.91 -24.66 -13.29
N ALA A 438 1.08 -25.33 -14.44
CA ALA A 438 0.78 -24.77 -15.75
C ALA A 438 -0.70 -24.34 -15.88
N GLN A 439 -1.64 -25.12 -15.36
CA GLN A 439 -3.05 -24.76 -15.33
C GLN A 439 -3.34 -23.56 -14.42
N ALA A 440 -2.61 -23.41 -13.32
CA ALA A 440 -2.75 -22.23 -12.46
C ALA A 440 -2.27 -20.96 -13.17
N LEU A 441 -1.16 -21.01 -13.90
CA LEU A 441 -0.69 -19.86 -14.70
C LEU A 441 -1.73 -19.40 -15.74
N GLN A 442 -2.45 -20.35 -16.36
CA GLN A 442 -3.51 -20.06 -17.33
C GLN A 442 -4.73 -19.32 -16.74
N SER A 443 -4.90 -19.31 -15.41
CA SER A 443 -6.04 -18.60 -14.80
C SER A 443 -5.93 -17.09 -14.92
N LEU A 444 -4.71 -16.55 -15.08
CA LEU A 444 -4.45 -15.12 -15.19
C LEU A 444 -4.91 -14.55 -16.54
N PRO A 445 -4.47 -15.06 -17.72
CA PRO A 445 -5.00 -14.62 -19.00
C PRO A 445 -6.51 -14.90 -19.12
N ALA A 446 -7.01 -15.99 -18.55
CA ALA A 446 -8.45 -16.25 -18.50
C ALA A 446 -9.22 -15.15 -17.73
N THR A 447 -8.64 -14.64 -16.64
CA THR A 447 -9.22 -13.53 -15.87
C THR A 447 -9.19 -12.22 -16.65
N LEU A 448 -8.10 -11.93 -17.39
CA LEU A 448 -8.03 -10.76 -18.27
C LEU A 448 -9.12 -10.79 -19.34
N ALA A 449 -9.32 -11.94 -19.98
CA ALA A 449 -10.34 -12.12 -21.00
C ALA A 449 -11.77 -11.94 -20.43
N ASP A 450 -12.04 -12.48 -19.24
CA ASP A 450 -13.33 -12.32 -18.55
C ASP A 450 -13.61 -10.85 -18.21
N ASN A 451 -12.60 -10.13 -17.70
CA ASN A 451 -12.73 -8.72 -17.35
C ASN A 451 -12.88 -7.81 -18.58
N ALA A 452 -12.28 -8.18 -19.71
CA ALA A 452 -12.49 -7.52 -21.01
C ALA A 452 -13.87 -7.84 -21.63
N GLY A 453 -14.64 -8.76 -21.05
CA GLY A 453 -15.94 -9.18 -21.58
C GLY A 453 -15.85 -10.11 -22.79
N LEU A 454 -14.69 -10.73 -23.02
CA LEU A 454 -14.44 -11.65 -24.11
C LEU A 454 -14.90 -13.08 -23.75
N SER A 455 -15.12 -13.89 -24.79
CA SER A 455 -15.37 -15.32 -24.60
C SER A 455 -14.10 -16.02 -24.15
N VAL A 456 -13.99 -16.29 -22.84
CA VAL A 456 -12.82 -16.93 -22.21
C VAL A 456 -12.45 -18.24 -22.92
N SER A 457 -13.42 -19.06 -23.29
CA SER A 457 -13.14 -20.33 -23.97
C SER A 457 -12.48 -20.14 -25.34
N ASN A 458 -12.91 -19.13 -26.09
CA ASN A 458 -12.39 -18.88 -27.44
C ASN A 458 -10.99 -18.27 -27.35
N VAL A 459 -10.83 -17.23 -26.52
CA VAL A 459 -9.54 -16.57 -26.30
C VAL A 459 -8.50 -17.55 -25.79
N MET A 460 -8.83 -18.37 -24.79
CA MET A 460 -7.90 -19.38 -24.26
C MET A 460 -7.59 -20.47 -25.28
N ALA A 461 -8.53 -20.86 -26.15
CA ALA A 461 -8.26 -21.82 -27.23
C ALA A 461 -7.29 -21.24 -28.27
N GLU A 462 -7.50 -19.99 -28.68
CA GLU A 462 -6.64 -19.27 -29.63
C GLU A 462 -5.24 -19.03 -29.04
N MET A 463 -5.14 -18.58 -27.79
CA MET A 463 -3.86 -18.42 -27.10
C MET A 463 -3.11 -19.75 -27.00
N ASN A 464 -3.77 -20.83 -26.60
CA ASN A 464 -3.14 -22.15 -26.53
C ASN A 464 -2.60 -22.60 -27.89
N ALA A 465 -3.38 -22.42 -28.96
CA ALA A 465 -2.94 -22.76 -30.32
C ALA A 465 -1.73 -21.92 -30.77
N ALA A 466 -1.75 -20.61 -30.49
CA ALA A 466 -0.65 -19.70 -30.84
C ALA A 466 0.65 -20.05 -30.09
N HIS A 467 0.56 -20.28 -28.78
CA HIS A 467 1.72 -20.62 -27.96
C HIS A 467 2.28 -22.01 -28.29
N GLN A 468 1.44 -23.00 -28.60
CA GLN A 468 1.89 -24.31 -29.10
C GLN A 468 2.59 -24.22 -30.45
N ALA A 469 2.22 -23.26 -31.30
CA ALA A 469 2.91 -22.98 -32.56
C ALA A 469 4.23 -22.19 -32.38
N GLY A 470 4.64 -21.91 -31.14
CA GLY A 470 5.85 -21.14 -30.81
C GLY A 470 5.64 -19.62 -30.72
N GLY A 471 4.39 -19.15 -30.82
CA GLY A 471 4.04 -17.73 -30.74
C GLY A 471 3.91 -17.22 -29.31
N PHE A 472 5.02 -17.09 -28.59
CA PHE A 472 5.03 -16.64 -27.17
C PHE A 472 4.67 -15.16 -26.95
N LEU A 473 4.44 -14.41 -28.05
CA LEU A 473 4.00 -13.01 -28.07
C LEU A 473 2.48 -12.83 -28.05
N ALA A 474 1.71 -13.91 -28.12
CA ALA A 474 0.26 -13.83 -28.11
C ALA A 474 -0.26 -13.52 -26.69
N GLY A 475 -0.86 -12.35 -26.51
CA GLY A 475 -1.48 -11.89 -25.25
C GLY A 475 -2.97 -11.59 -25.41
N VAL A 476 -3.64 -11.27 -24.31
CA VAL A 476 -5.06 -10.87 -24.29
C VAL A 476 -5.16 -9.37 -24.54
N GLY A 477 -5.87 -8.97 -25.60
CA GLY A 477 -6.23 -7.58 -25.87
C GLY A 477 -7.72 -7.31 -25.67
N ASP A 478 -8.18 -6.16 -26.16
CA ASP A 478 -9.55 -5.68 -25.94
C ASP A 478 -10.60 -6.41 -26.80
N GLU A 479 -10.22 -6.83 -28.02
CA GLU A 479 -11.11 -7.48 -28.98
C GLU A 479 -10.76 -8.95 -29.27
N GLY A 480 -9.78 -9.52 -28.56
CA GLY A 480 -9.29 -10.88 -28.81
C GLY A 480 -7.82 -11.04 -28.42
N ILE A 481 -7.09 -11.89 -29.12
CA ILE A 481 -5.64 -12.03 -28.94
C ILE A 481 -4.88 -10.96 -29.73
N ILE A 482 -3.78 -10.45 -29.15
CA ILE A 482 -2.91 -9.45 -29.75
C ILE A 482 -1.46 -9.91 -29.76
N ASN A 483 -0.64 -9.32 -30.64
CA ASN A 483 0.80 -9.42 -30.54
C ASN A 483 1.31 -8.32 -29.61
N VAL A 484 1.70 -8.69 -28.39
CA VAL A 484 2.07 -7.74 -27.34
C VAL A 484 3.31 -6.90 -27.68
N ALA A 485 4.19 -7.38 -28.57
CA ALA A 485 5.33 -6.61 -29.02
C ALA A 485 4.95 -5.53 -30.05
N GLN A 486 3.87 -5.73 -30.80
CA GLN A 486 3.34 -4.73 -31.74
C GLN A 486 2.53 -3.67 -31.01
N GLU A 487 1.79 -4.06 -29.97
CA GLU A 487 1.00 -3.16 -29.11
C GLU A 487 1.82 -2.55 -27.95
N GLU A 488 3.12 -2.87 -27.88
CA GLU A 488 4.07 -2.37 -26.87
C GLU A 488 3.61 -2.56 -25.41
N VAL A 489 2.98 -3.69 -25.12
CA VAL A 489 2.52 -4.07 -23.77
C VAL A 489 3.59 -4.90 -23.07
N TRP A 490 4.27 -4.29 -22.10
CA TRP A 490 5.44 -4.86 -21.43
C TRP A 490 5.24 -4.99 -19.93
N ASP A 491 5.81 -6.06 -19.37
CA ASP A 491 5.99 -6.28 -17.93
C ASP A 491 7.49 -6.26 -17.58
N THR A 492 7.84 -5.85 -16.36
CA THR A 492 9.24 -5.90 -15.90
C THR A 492 9.61 -7.30 -15.39
N LEU A 493 10.84 -7.74 -15.70
CA LEU A 493 11.30 -9.07 -15.30
C LEU A 493 11.33 -9.24 -13.77
N ILE A 494 11.82 -8.22 -13.06
CA ILE A 494 11.97 -8.30 -11.59
C ILE A 494 10.62 -8.47 -10.90
N THR A 495 9.61 -7.67 -11.27
CA THR A 495 8.28 -7.75 -10.67
C THR A 495 7.67 -9.13 -10.86
N LYS A 496 7.79 -9.72 -12.07
CA LYS A 496 7.30 -11.08 -12.33
C LYS A 496 8.07 -12.14 -11.55
N ALA A 497 9.41 -12.04 -11.50
CA ALA A 497 10.25 -12.99 -10.78
C ALA A 497 9.94 -13.00 -9.27
N GLN A 498 9.89 -11.80 -8.66
CA GLN A 498 9.56 -11.63 -7.24
C GLN A 498 8.14 -12.10 -6.93
N GLY A 499 7.17 -11.74 -7.78
CA GLY A 499 5.78 -12.18 -7.61
C GLY A 499 5.62 -13.70 -7.70
N LEU A 500 6.25 -14.36 -8.69
CA LEU A 500 6.20 -15.82 -8.84
C LEU A 500 6.82 -16.55 -7.63
N GLN A 501 7.92 -16.01 -7.09
CA GLN A 501 8.55 -16.53 -5.88
C GLN A 501 7.62 -16.37 -4.67
N ALA A 502 7.08 -15.16 -4.44
CA ALA A 502 6.18 -14.88 -3.34
C ALA A 502 4.92 -15.75 -3.36
N VAL A 503 4.35 -15.95 -4.56
CA VAL A 503 3.21 -16.84 -4.80
C VAL A 503 3.52 -18.28 -4.42
N ALA A 504 4.66 -18.79 -4.85
CA ALA A 504 5.06 -20.16 -4.56
C ALA A 504 5.26 -20.37 -3.06
N ASP A 505 5.92 -19.44 -2.38
CA ASP A 505 6.20 -19.51 -0.96
C ASP A 505 4.90 -19.53 -0.14
N VAL A 506 3.96 -18.63 -0.43
CA VAL A 506 2.68 -18.57 0.29
C VAL A 506 1.79 -19.78 -0.03
N ALA A 507 1.77 -20.24 -1.28
CA ALA A 507 0.99 -21.42 -1.68
C ALA A 507 1.54 -22.70 -1.03
N ILE A 508 2.85 -22.88 -1.02
CA ILE A 508 3.53 -24.01 -0.35
C ILE A 508 3.24 -23.97 1.15
N GLN A 509 3.38 -22.80 1.78
CA GLN A 509 3.12 -22.64 3.21
C GLN A 509 1.67 -23.02 3.53
N LEU A 510 0.69 -22.51 2.79
CA LEU A 510 -0.73 -22.78 3.04
C LEU A 510 -1.18 -24.20 2.68
N ALA A 511 -0.58 -24.83 1.67
CA ALA A 511 -0.89 -26.22 1.30
C ALA A 511 -0.32 -27.25 2.30
N THR A 512 0.73 -26.89 3.02
CA THR A 512 1.40 -27.77 4.00
C THR A 512 0.81 -27.68 5.41
N VAL A 513 0.00 -26.66 5.70
CA VAL A 513 -0.70 -26.51 6.99
C VAL A 513 -1.74 -27.63 7.17
N ASP A 514 -1.56 -28.42 8.23
CA ASP A 514 -2.49 -29.52 8.55
C ASP A 514 -3.70 -29.04 9.34
N GLU A 515 -3.47 -28.33 10.46
CA GLU A 515 -4.52 -27.74 11.29
C GLU A 515 -4.24 -26.25 11.56
N ILE A 516 -5.30 -25.43 11.57
CA ILE A 516 -5.25 -24.02 12.01
C ILE A 516 -5.85 -23.96 13.40
N ILE A 517 -5.03 -23.61 14.39
CA ILE A 517 -5.41 -23.49 15.80
C ILE A 517 -5.30 -22.02 16.20
N VAL A 518 -6.42 -21.41 16.62
CA VAL A 518 -6.43 -20.05 17.13
C VAL A 518 -6.47 -20.10 18.65
N ALA A 519 -5.37 -19.69 19.27
CA ALA A 519 -5.37 -19.41 20.70
C ALA A 519 -6.19 -18.13 20.90
N LYS A 520 -7.41 -18.25 21.42
CA LYS A 520 -8.15 -17.08 21.92
C LYS A 520 -7.29 -16.43 23.01
N GLU A 521 -7.08 -15.12 22.92
CA GLU A 521 -6.59 -14.38 24.08
C GLU A 521 -7.59 -14.59 25.21
N SER A 522 -7.14 -15.16 26.34
CA SER A 522 -7.91 -15.12 27.57
C SER A 522 -8.24 -13.66 27.83
N SER A 523 -9.52 -13.32 27.89
CA SER A 523 -9.96 -11.96 28.16
C SER A 523 -9.14 -11.38 29.31
N THR A 524 -8.30 -10.39 28.99
CA THR A 524 -7.52 -9.65 29.97
C THR A 524 -8.52 -9.14 30.99
N ARG A 525 -8.39 -9.57 32.25
CA ARG A 525 -9.24 -9.13 33.36
C ARG A 525 -9.34 -7.61 33.32
N GLN A 526 -10.49 -7.08 32.91
CA GLN A 526 -10.81 -5.68 33.19
C GLN A 526 -10.73 -5.52 34.71
N PRO A 527 -10.00 -4.53 35.24
CA PRO A 527 -10.13 -4.19 36.64
C PRO A 527 -11.57 -3.69 36.83
N ASP A 528 -12.37 -4.44 37.58
CA ASP A 528 -13.73 -4.07 37.98
C ASP A 528 -13.74 -2.67 38.61
N SER A 529 -13.99 -1.64 37.81
CA SER A 529 -14.29 -0.30 38.28
C SER A 529 -15.81 -0.17 38.48
N ASN A 530 -16.30 -0.63 39.64
CA ASN A 530 -17.28 0.08 40.48
C ASN A 530 -17.90 -0.85 41.55
N PRO A 531 -17.61 -0.67 42.85
CA PRO A 531 -18.48 -1.19 43.89
C PRO A 531 -19.72 -0.30 44.00
N LYS A 532 -20.89 -0.80 43.59
CA LYS A 532 -22.18 -0.18 43.96
C LYS A 532 -22.33 -0.18 45.49
N PRO A 533 -22.81 0.90 46.12
CA PRO A 533 -23.01 0.94 47.56
C PRO A 533 -24.16 -0.01 47.98
N PRO A 534 -24.06 -0.66 49.16
CA PRO A 534 -25.05 -1.64 49.58
C PRO A 534 -26.40 -0.97 49.89
N LYS A 535 -27.46 -1.43 49.22
CA LYS A 535 -28.85 -1.08 49.57
C LYS A 535 -29.17 -1.59 50.96
N ALA A 536 -29.58 -0.68 51.85
CA ALA A 536 -29.98 -0.97 53.22
C ALA A 536 -31.13 -1.99 53.30
N LYS A 537 -30.92 -3.05 54.08
CA LYS A 537 -31.95 -4.00 54.51
C LYS A 537 -32.96 -3.27 55.42
N LYS A 538 -34.21 -3.13 54.98
CA LYS A 538 -35.33 -2.77 55.88
C LYS A 538 -35.57 -3.92 56.86
N ARG A 539 -35.48 -3.61 58.16
CA ARG A 539 -35.86 -4.51 59.27
C ARG A 539 -37.39 -4.68 59.32
N PRO A 540 -37.90 -5.86 59.68
CA PRO A 540 -39.32 -6.03 60.01
C PRO A 540 -39.60 -5.53 61.45
N SER A 541 -40.71 -4.79 61.61
CA SER A 541 -41.27 -4.35 62.90
C SER A 541 -42.22 -5.42 63.48
N PRO A 542 -42.30 -5.59 64.81
CA PRO A 542 -43.13 -6.62 65.43
C PRO A 542 -44.58 -6.15 65.71
N LEU A 543 -45.51 -7.04 65.34
CA LEU A 543 -46.82 -7.38 65.91
C LEU A 543 -47.68 -6.31 66.63
N GLY A 544 -48.87 -6.07 66.05
CA GLY A 544 -50.15 -6.27 66.75
C GLY A 544 -50.99 -5.03 67.04
N GLU A 545 -52.09 -4.83 66.29
CA GLU A 545 -53.39 -4.49 66.86
C GLU A 545 -54.53 -4.68 65.81
N LYS A 546 -55.53 -5.47 66.20
CA LYS A 546 -56.85 -5.57 65.56
C LYS A 546 -57.73 -4.47 66.18
N VAL A 547 -58.58 -3.83 65.39
CA VAL A 547 -59.84 -3.24 65.88
C VAL A 547 -60.90 -3.31 64.75
N PRO A 548 -62.19 -3.23 65.08
CA PRO A 548 -63.25 -4.18 64.72
C PRO A 548 -63.66 -4.18 63.24
#